data_AF-A0A2R6DP74-F1
#
_entry.id   AF-A0A2R6DP74-F1
#
_cell.length_a   1.000
_cell.length_b   1.000
_cell.length_c   1.000
_cell.angle_alpha   90.00
_cell.angle_beta   90.00
_cell.angle_gamma   90.00
#
_symmetry.space_group_name_H-M   'P 1'
#
loop_
_entity.id
_entity.type
_entity.pdbx_description
1 polymer ?
#
loop_
_entity_poly.entity_id
_entity_poly.type
_entity_poly.pdbx_seq_one_letter_code
_entity_poly.pdbx_strand_id
1 'polypeptide(L)'
;MAEHDRRTASSGRNAENTDRNGEVEGTSSYGISITLIGGVLLALSYYAVMAFRSGQISDFSLPEPFYLLAVAFLFVIELLKSRHKGLIALVRAGLFAAVFGVLVVLGIEGVIYLVGAPEAALAGYAGVTVLSVTLVVAALGYFTYLSAIGFDRRKRVRD
;
A
#
# COMPACT_ATOMS: atom_id res chain seq x y z
N MET A 1 -44.24 21.62 21.73
CA MET A 1 -42.88 21.52 22.30
C MET A 1 -42.16 20.22 21.92
N ALA A 2 -42.84 19.05 21.89
CA ALA A 2 -42.23 17.75 21.52
C ALA A 2 -41.74 17.61 20.06
N GLU A 3 -42.18 18.47 19.15
CA GLU A 3 -41.86 18.38 17.72
C GLU A 3 -40.52 19.05 17.36
N HIS A 4 -40.10 20.02 18.18
CA HIS A 4 -38.81 20.71 18.00
C HIS A 4 -37.62 19.83 18.42
N ASP A 5 -37.83 18.93 19.40
CA ASP A 5 -36.83 17.96 19.87
C ASP A 5 -36.60 16.80 18.89
N ARG A 6 -37.63 16.41 18.12
CA ARG A 6 -37.46 15.36 17.10
C ARG A 6 -36.59 15.81 15.93
N ARG A 7 -36.67 17.09 15.54
CA ARG A 7 -35.88 17.64 14.42
C ARG A 7 -34.40 17.79 14.76
N THR A 8 -34.07 18.17 15.99
CA THR A 8 -32.67 18.23 16.47
C THR A 8 -32.07 16.83 16.59
N ALA A 9 -32.82 15.85 17.11
CA ALA A 9 -32.38 14.47 17.22
C ALA A 9 -32.25 13.72 15.88
N SER A 10 -33.02 14.10 14.84
CA SER A 10 -32.85 13.56 13.48
C SER A 10 -31.69 14.23 12.73
N SER A 11 -31.50 15.54 12.94
CA SER A 11 -30.39 16.29 12.34
C SER A 11 -29.03 15.82 12.87
N GLY A 12 -28.92 15.60 14.19
CA GLY A 12 -27.71 15.05 14.81
C GLY A 12 -27.36 13.63 14.31
N ARG A 13 -28.35 12.75 14.17
CA ARG A 13 -28.14 11.40 13.62
C ARG A 13 -27.77 11.39 12.14
N ASN A 14 -28.32 12.30 11.34
CA ASN A 14 -27.95 12.43 9.93
C ASN A 14 -26.53 12.97 9.76
N ALA A 15 -26.12 13.95 10.58
CA ALA A 15 -24.75 14.45 10.59
C ALA A 15 -23.75 13.37 11.03
N GLU A 16 -24.04 12.64 12.10
CA GLU A 16 -23.20 11.54 12.61
C GLU A 16 -23.09 10.37 11.61
N ASN A 17 -24.18 10.01 10.92
CA ASN A 17 -24.14 9.00 9.87
C ASN A 17 -23.39 9.46 8.62
N THR A 18 -23.49 10.74 8.25
CA THR A 18 -22.76 11.29 7.09
C THR A 18 -21.25 11.30 7.35
N ASP A 19 -20.85 11.67 8.58
CA ASP A 19 -19.44 11.71 8.99
C ASP A 19 -18.84 10.28 9.08
N ARG A 20 -19.59 9.33 9.66
CA ARG A 20 -19.18 7.92 9.69
C ARG A 20 -19.08 7.29 8.30
N ASN A 21 -20.01 7.60 7.40
CA ASN A 21 -19.95 7.10 6.04
C ASN A 21 -18.75 7.68 5.28
N GLY A 22 -18.45 8.97 5.46
CA GLY A 22 -17.25 9.60 4.88
C GLY A 22 -15.93 9.02 5.41
N GLU A 23 -15.85 8.70 6.71
CA GLU A 23 -14.65 8.08 7.32
C GLU A 23 -14.45 6.61 6.87
N VAL A 24 -15.55 5.86 6.69
CA VAL A 24 -15.53 4.48 6.18
C VAL A 24 -15.16 4.45 4.68
N GLU A 25 -15.69 5.38 3.89
CA GLU A 25 -15.41 5.49 2.45
C GLU A 25 -13.98 5.95 2.18
N GLY A 26 -13.43 6.86 3.00
CA GLY A 26 -12.03 7.26 2.95
C GLY A 26 -11.07 6.12 3.32
N THR A 27 -11.44 5.29 4.29
CA THR A 27 -10.62 4.15 4.73
C THR A 27 -10.57 3.02 3.69
N SER A 28 -11.70 2.73 3.02
CA SER A 28 -11.74 1.71 1.95
C SER A 28 -10.97 2.18 0.71
N SER A 29 -11.15 3.45 0.31
CA SER A 29 -10.46 4.04 -0.84
C SER A 29 -8.95 4.07 -0.68
N TYR A 30 -8.45 4.42 0.52
CA TYR A 30 -7.01 4.39 0.82
C TYR A 30 -6.43 2.97 0.71
N GLY A 31 -7.13 1.97 1.27
CA GLY A 31 -6.71 0.56 1.22
C GLY A 31 -6.66 0.00 -0.20
N ILE A 32 -7.60 0.38 -1.05
CA ILE A 32 -7.61 -0.01 -2.47
C ILE A 32 -6.45 0.65 -3.21
N SER A 33 -6.26 1.96 -3.01
CA SER A 33 -5.20 2.72 -3.69
C SER A 33 -3.81 2.17 -3.38
N ILE A 34 -3.54 1.88 -2.11
CA ILE A 34 -2.23 1.36 -1.69
C ILE A 34 -1.97 -0.05 -2.19
N THR A 35 -3.03 -0.86 -2.31
CA THR A 35 -2.96 -2.21 -2.89
C THR A 35 -2.61 -2.14 -4.38
N LEU A 36 -3.25 -1.23 -5.10
CA LEU A 36 -2.99 -1.03 -6.52
C LEU A 36 -1.57 -0.52 -6.77
N ILE A 37 -1.13 0.48 -6.00
CA ILE A 37 0.26 0.97 -6.04
C ILE A 37 1.24 -0.16 -5.72
N GLY A 38 0.96 -0.96 -4.69
CA GLY A 38 1.77 -2.12 -4.34
C GLY A 38 1.86 -3.15 -5.46
N GLY A 39 0.76 -3.43 -6.16
CA GLY A 39 0.73 -4.33 -7.32
C GLY A 39 1.55 -3.81 -8.50
N VAL A 40 1.51 -2.50 -8.76
CA VAL A 40 2.33 -1.86 -9.80
C VAL A 40 3.81 -1.92 -9.42
N LEU A 41 4.16 -1.55 -8.19
CA LEU A 41 5.55 -1.63 -7.71
C LEU A 41 6.07 -3.07 -7.72
N LEU A 42 5.24 -4.04 -7.37
CA LEU A 42 5.57 -5.46 -7.46
C LEU A 42 5.82 -5.88 -8.91
N ALA A 43 5.03 -5.40 -9.86
CA ALA A 43 5.27 -5.67 -11.29
C ALA A 43 6.59 -5.07 -11.77
N LEU A 44 6.90 -3.84 -11.35
CA LEU A 44 8.18 -3.20 -11.67
C LEU A 44 9.36 -3.94 -11.02
N SER A 45 9.19 -4.44 -9.79
CA SER A 45 10.24 -5.19 -9.08
C SER A 45 10.69 -6.46 -9.80
N TYR A 46 9.80 -7.09 -10.58
CA TYR A 46 10.15 -8.22 -11.44
C TYR A 46 11.26 -7.85 -12.43
N TYR A 47 11.18 -6.67 -13.03
CA TYR A 47 12.17 -6.19 -14.00
C TYR A 47 13.49 -5.82 -13.34
N ALA A 48 13.49 -5.31 -12.10
CA ALA A 48 14.73 -5.15 -11.34
C ALA A 48 15.42 -6.48 -11.08
N VAL A 49 14.67 -7.51 -10.68
CA VAL A 49 15.23 -8.86 -10.51
C VAL A 49 15.80 -9.39 -11.83
N MET A 50 15.14 -9.09 -12.96
CA MET A 50 15.63 -9.46 -14.28
C MET A 50 16.94 -8.74 -14.62
N ALA A 51 17.06 -7.45 -14.31
CA ALA A 51 18.28 -6.65 -14.47
C ALA A 51 19.45 -7.21 -13.63
N PHE A 52 19.20 -7.58 -12.37
CA PHE A 52 20.21 -8.21 -11.53
C PHE A 52 20.69 -9.56 -12.09
N ARG A 53 19.76 -10.35 -12.65
CA ARG A 53 20.09 -11.67 -13.23
C ARG A 53 20.83 -11.58 -14.56
N SER A 54 20.52 -10.60 -15.39
CA SER A 54 21.21 -10.37 -16.66
C SER A 54 22.59 -9.72 -16.48
N GLY A 55 22.93 -9.28 -15.26
CA GLY A 55 24.14 -8.53 -14.97
C GLY A 55 24.12 -7.11 -15.55
N GLN A 56 22.99 -6.67 -16.11
CA GLN A 56 22.79 -5.33 -16.65
C GLN A 56 22.27 -4.41 -15.55
N ILE A 57 23.05 -4.28 -14.47
CA ILE A 57 22.80 -3.22 -13.50
C ILE A 57 23.24 -1.94 -14.21
N SER A 58 22.27 -1.15 -14.67
CA SER A 58 22.52 0.05 -15.46
C SER A 58 23.45 1.03 -14.74
N ASP A 59 24.32 1.70 -15.50
CA ASP A 59 25.14 2.83 -15.00
C ASP A 59 24.28 4.00 -14.45
N PHE A 60 22.96 3.96 -14.71
CA PHE A 60 21.96 4.92 -14.24
C PHE A 60 21.32 4.56 -12.89
N SER A 61 21.83 3.55 -12.17
CA SER A 61 21.36 3.22 -10.82
C SER A 61 21.55 4.42 -9.87
N LEU A 62 20.55 4.72 -9.04
CA LEU A 62 20.67 5.82 -8.08
C LEU A 62 21.68 5.44 -6.98
N PRO A 63 22.41 6.43 -6.42
CA PRO A 63 23.29 6.16 -5.30
C PRO A 63 22.52 5.58 -4.10
N GLU A 64 23.11 4.58 -3.45
CA GLU A 64 22.54 3.86 -2.30
C GLU A 64 21.91 4.76 -1.20
N PRO A 65 22.49 5.93 -0.84
CA PRO A 65 21.89 6.81 0.16
C PRO A 65 20.47 7.28 -0.18
N PHE A 66 20.12 7.42 -1.47
CA PHE A 66 18.77 7.82 -1.88
C PHE A 66 17.76 6.71 -1.64
N TYR A 67 18.15 5.44 -1.79
CA TYR A 67 17.30 4.32 -1.46
C TYR A 67 17.03 4.24 0.04
N LEU A 68 18.07 4.40 0.86
CA LEU A 68 17.92 4.47 2.32
C LEU A 68 17.02 5.63 2.74
N LEU A 69 17.15 6.79 2.09
CA LEU A 69 16.30 7.94 2.34
C LEU A 69 14.83 7.64 2.02
N ALA A 70 14.53 6.98 0.90
CA ALA A 70 13.16 6.61 0.54
C ALA A 70 12.53 5.66 1.56
N VAL A 71 13.27 4.63 1.99
CA VAL A 71 12.80 3.69 3.03
C VAL A 71 12.57 4.41 4.36
N ALA A 72 13.52 5.24 4.78
CA ALA A 72 13.42 6.03 6.01
C ALA A 72 12.22 7.00 5.96
N PHE A 73 11.97 7.62 4.82
CA PHE A 73 10.85 8.53 4.63
C PHE A 73 9.50 7.82 4.78
N LEU A 74 9.34 6.64 4.16
CA LEU A 74 8.14 5.82 4.31
C LEU A 74 7.93 5.37 5.75
N PHE A 75 9.01 4.98 6.43
CA PHE A 75 8.98 4.63 7.85
C PHE A 75 8.49 5.80 8.71
N VAL A 76 9.09 6.98 8.55
CA VAL A 76 8.73 8.17 9.33
C VAL A 76 7.29 8.58 9.07
N ILE A 77 6.83 8.58 7.82
CA ILE A 77 5.45 8.92 7.48
C ILE A 77 4.45 7.96 8.13
N GLU A 78 4.65 6.65 8.00
CA GLU A 78 3.72 5.67 8.59
C GLU A 78 3.76 5.71 10.12
N LEU A 79 4.94 5.98 10.71
CA LEU A 79 5.06 6.16 12.15
C LEU A 79 4.29 7.39 12.64
N LEU A 80 4.40 8.53 11.95
CA LEU A 80 3.69 9.77 12.30
C LEU A 80 2.17 9.64 12.14
N LYS A 81 1.73 8.82 11.20
CA LYS A 81 0.31 8.56 10.94
C LYS A 81 -0.34 7.68 12.03
N SER A 82 0.46 6.95 12.82
CA SER A 82 -0.07 6.14 13.91
C SER A 82 -0.55 7.01 15.08
N ARG A 83 -1.88 7.02 15.28
CA ARG A 83 -2.55 7.73 16.39
C ARG A 83 -2.21 7.16 17.77
N HIS A 84 -1.75 5.90 17.85
CA HIS A 84 -1.30 5.28 19.10
C HIS A 84 0.24 5.21 19.15
N LYS A 85 0.83 5.88 20.15
CA LYS A 85 2.28 5.93 20.41
C LYS A 85 2.74 4.68 21.19
N GLY A 86 2.56 3.50 20.61
CA GLY A 86 2.92 2.23 21.25
C GLY A 86 3.88 1.39 20.40
N LEU A 87 4.49 0.36 21.00
CA LEU A 87 5.40 -0.57 20.32
C LEU A 87 4.77 -1.20 19.05
N ILE A 88 3.45 -1.43 19.07
CA ILE A 88 2.68 -1.97 17.93
C ILE A 88 2.75 -1.03 16.72
N ALA A 89 2.71 0.29 16.94
CA ALA A 89 2.84 1.27 15.87
C ALA A 89 4.23 1.25 15.24
N LEU A 90 5.26 1.12 16.07
CA LEU A 90 6.64 1.03 15.61
C LEU A 90 6.85 -0.22 14.75
N VAL A 91 6.39 -1.38 15.21
CA VAL A 91 6.49 -2.64 14.46
C VAL A 91 5.72 -2.54 13.13
N ARG A 92 4.50 -1.98 13.15
CA ARG A 92 3.71 -1.79 11.94
C ARG A 92 4.40 -0.85 10.94
N ALA A 93 4.90 0.30 11.39
CA ALA A 93 5.61 1.23 10.54
C ALA A 93 6.90 0.62 9.98
N GLY A 94 7.62 -0.14 10.80
CA GLY A 94 8.81 -0.89 10.39
C GLY A 94 8.50 -1.91 9.30
N LEU A 95 7.47 -2.74 9.52
CA LEU A 95 7.05 -3.73 8.53
C LEU A 95 6.57 -3.07 7.23
N PHE A 96 5.79 -2.00 7.34
CA PHE A 96 5.33 -1.23 6.20
C PHE A 96 6.51 -0.67 5.38
N ALA A 97 7.45 -0.01 6.03
CA ALA A 97 8.63 0.56 5.38
C ALA A 97 9.54 -0.51 4.80
N ALA A 98 9.70 -1.66 5.46
CA ALA A 98 10.47 -2.77 4.92
C ALA A 98 9.84 -3.29 3.61
N VAL A 99 8.53 -3.56 3.61
CA VAL A 99 7.84 -4.10 2.43
C VAL A 99 7.76 -3.06 1.31
N PHE A 100 7.16 -1.89 1.58
CA PHE A 100 6.97 -0.87 0.55
C PHE A 100 8.29 -0.20 0.16
N GLY A 101 9.23 -0.04 1.09
CA GLY A 101 10.54 0.50 0.79
C GLY A 101 11.32 -0.39 -0.17
N VAL A 102 11.37 -1.71 0.09
CA VAL A 102 11.99 -2.67 -0.84
C VAL A 102 11.28 -2.64 -2.21
N LEU A 103 9.94 -2.61 -2.22
CA LEU A 103 9.18 -2.51 -3.47
C LEU A 103 9.44 -1.22 -4.23
N VAL A 104 9.64 -0.08 -3.55
CA VAL A 104 10.00 1.19 -4.19
C VAL A 104 11.40 1.13 -4.78
N VAL A 105 12.38 0.63 -4.02
CA VAL A 105 13.77 0.49 -4.50
C VAL A 105 13.82 -0.41 -5.73
N LEU A 106 13.22 -1.59 -5.65
CA LEU A 106 13.15 -2.51 -6.80
C LEU A 106 12.27 -1.94 -7.92
N GLY A 107 11.22 -1.19 -7.60
CA GLY A 107 10.39 -0.53 -8.61
C GLY A 107 11.18 0.48 -9.42
N ILE A 108 11.99 1.31 -8.76
CA ILE A 108 12.86 2.30 -9.41
C ILE A 108 13.86 1.61 -10.34
N GLU A 109 14.59 0.61 -9.84
CA GLU A 109 15.54 -0.16 -10.64
C GLU A 109 14.87 -0.86 -11.82
N GLY A 110 13.66 -1.38 -11.63
CA GLY A 110 12.88 -2.01 -12.68
C GLY A 110 12.47 -1.04 -13.78
N VAL A 111 12.10 0.19 -13.41
CA VAL A 111 11.83 1.28 -14.38
C VAL A 111 13.10 1.66 -15.13
N ILE A 112 14.22 1.84 -14.43
CA ILE A 112 15.51 2.18 -15.05
C ILE A 112 15.89 1.11 -16.08
N TYR A 113 15.75 -0.17 -15.73
CA TYR A 113 15.97 -1.27 -16.65
C TYR A 113 15.04 -1.21 -17.86
N LEU A 114 13.74 -0.98 -17.66
CA LEU A 114 12.76 -0.92 -18.74
C LEU A 114 13.00 0.25 -19.71
N VAL A 115 13.51 1.38 -19.20
CA VAL A 115 13.90 2.52 -20.02
C VAL A 115 15.11 2.16 -20.90
N GLY A 116 16.08 1.40 -20.37
CA GLY A 116 17.21 0.90 -21.13
C GLY A 116 16.88 -0.24 -22.11
N ALA A 117 15.86 -1.04 -21.79
CA ALA A 117 15.46 -2.23 -22.55
C ALA A 117 13.91 -2.39 -22.61
N PRO A 118 13.20 -1.55 -23.38
CA PRO A 118 11.73 -1.56 -23.42
C PRO A 118 11.16 -2.85 -24.02
N GLU A 119 11.92 -3.51 -24.89
CA GLU A 119 11.62 -4.80 -25.51
C GLU A 119 11.30 -5.88 -24.45
N ALA A 120 11.90 -5.80 -23.25
CA ALA A 120 11.72 -6.77 -22.19
C ALA A 120 10.27 -6.84 -21.67
N ALA A 121 9.52 -5.73 -21.73
CA ALA A 121 8.12 -5.71 -21.34
C ALA A 121 7.19 -6.30 -22.42
N LEU A 122 7.60 -6.19 -23.69
CA LEU A 122 6.80 -6.60 -24.84
C LEU A 122 7.08 -8.04 -25.25
N ALA A 123 8.28 -8.53 -24.94
CA ALA A 123 8.72 -9.89 -25.23
C ALA A 123 7.73 -10.91 -24.64
N GLY A 124 7.05 -11.64 -25.53
CA GLY A 124 6.08 -12.68 -25.15
C GLY A 124 4.93 -12.18 -24.28
N TYR A 125 4.56 -10.90 -24.36
CA TYR A 125 3.54 -10.26 -23.51
C TYR A 125 3.86 -10.27 -22.00
N ALA A 126 5.15 -10.39 -21.63
CA ALA A 126 5.59 -10.51 -20.25
C ALA A 126 5.03 -9.40 -19.34
N GLY A 127 4.97 -8.15 -19.81
CA GLY A 127 4.43 -7.05 -19.02
C GLY A 127 2.97 -7.20 -18.64
N VAL A 128 2.13 -7.67 -19.56
CA VAL A 128 0.71 -7.90 -19.28
C VAL A 128 0.55 -9.08 -18.31
N THR A 129 1.34 -10.14 -18.50
CA THR A 129 1.32 -11.32 -17.62
C THR A 129 1.76 -10.97 -16.21
N VAL A 130 2.88 -10.29 -16.06
CA VAL A 130 3.44 -9.89 -14.77
C VAL A 130 2.46 -8.96 -14.04
N LEU A 131 1.95 -7.93 -14.72
CA LEU A 131 0.98 -7.01 -14.13
C LEU A 131 -0.31 -7.73 -13.68
N SER A 132 -0.79 -8.68 -14.49
CA SER A 132 -1.98 -9.45 -14.15
C SER A 132 -1.75 -10.31 -12.90
N VAL A 133 -0.61 -10.99 -12.81
CA VAL A 133 -0.25 -11.79 -11.61
C VAL A 133 -0.10 -10.89 -10.39
N THR A 134 0.56 -9.73 -10.51
CA THR A 134 0.76 -8.85 -9.36
C THR A 134 -0.53 -8.21 -8.87
N LEU A 135 -1.49 -7.91 -9.76
CA LEU A 135 -2.83 -7.47 -9.36
C LEU A 135 -3.58 -8.54 -8.58
N VAL A 136 -3.50 -9.81 -9.03
CA VAL A 136 -4.10 -10.94 -8.29
C VAL A 136 -3.46 -11.08 -6.91
N VAL A 137 -2.13 -11.05 -6.83
CA VAL A 137 -1.40 -11.13 -5.55
C VAL A 137 -1.75 -9.96 -4.63
N ALA A 138 -1.85 -8.75 -5.17
CA ALA A 138 -2.22 -7.55 -4.41
C ALA A 138 -3.66 -7.67 -3.86
N ALA A 139 -4.61 -8.10 -4.68
CA ALA A 139 -5.98 -8.34 -4.26
C ALA A 139 -6.08 -9.41 -3.15
N LEU A 140 -5.34 -10.51 -3.29
CA LEU A 140 -5.27 -11.56 -2.27
C LEU A 140 -4.63 -11.05 -0.97
N GLY A 141 -3.58 -10.25 -1.07
CA GLY A 141 -2.95 -9.60 0.09
C GLY A 141 -3.91 -8.68 0.83
N TYR A 142 -4.65 -7.84 0.11
CA TYR A 142 -5.67 -6.97 0.69
C TYR A 142 -6.79 -7.76 1.36
N PHE A 143 -7.29 -8.82 0.71
CA PHE A 143 -8.32 -9.69 1.28
C PHE A 143 -7.85 -10.40 2.56
N THR A 144 -6.60 -10.87 2.56
CA THR A 144 -5.98 -11.52 3.73
C THR A 144 -5.84 -10.53 4.89
N TYR A 145 -5.41 -9.30 4.60
CA TYR A 145 -5.31 -8.22 5.59
C TYR A 145 -6.67 -7.89 6.23
N LEU A 146 -7.72 -7.73 5.40
CA LEU A 146 -9.08 -7.52 5.89
C LEU A 146 -9.58 -8.68 6.75
N SER A 147 -9.30 -9.92 6.32
CA SER A 147 -9.68 -11.13 7.05
C SER A 147 -9.01 -11.22 8.42
N ALA A 148 -7.72 -10.86 8.50
CA ALA A 148 -6.97 -10.85 9.76
C ALA A 148 -7.52 -9.80 10.75
N ILE A 149 -7.83 -8.59 10.28
CA ILE A 149 -8.42 -7.53 11.13
C ILE A 149 -9.83 -7.90 11.57
N GLY A 150 -10.65 -8.46 10.68
CA GLY A 150 -12.00 -8.92 10.99
C GLY A 150 -12.00 -10.03 12.05
N PHE A 151 -10.97 -10.87 12.06
CA PHE A 151 -10.78 -11.89 13.09
C PHE A 151 -10.43 -11.29 14.46
N ASP A 152 -9.51 -10.32 14.50
CA ASP A 152 -9.08 -9.68 15.75
C ASP A 152 -10.22 -8.88 16.41
N ARG A 153 -11.07 -8.22 15.60
CA ARG A 153 -12.25 -7.49 16.09
C ARG A 153 -13.28 -8.42 16.74
N ARG A 154 -13.47 -9.64 16.21
CA ARG A 154 -14.40 -10.63 16.78
C ARG A 154 -13.91 -11.20 18.10
N LYS A 155 -12.60 -11.33 18.31
CA LYS A 155 -12.04 -11.76 19.60
C LYS A 155 -12.33 -10.75 20.71
N ARG A 156 -12.10 -9.45 20.47
CA ARG A 156 -12.31 -8.40 21.48
C ARG A 156 -13.76 -8.16 21.92
N VAL A 157 -14.75 -8.63 21.15
CA VAL A 157 -16.18 -8.51 21.52
C VAL A 157 -16.65 -9.68 22.38
N ARG A 158 -15.83 -10.73 22.49
CA ARG A 158 -16.15 -11.96 23.24
C ARG A 158 -15.53 -11.99 24.64
N ASP A 159 -14.62 -11.08 24.95
CA ASP A 159 -14.03 -10.84 26.26
C ASP A 159 -14.73 -9.64 26.93
#